data_AF-A0A931WQF8-F1
#
_entry.id   AF-A0A931WQF8-F1
#
_cell.length_a   1.000
_cell.length_b   1.000
_cell.length_c   1.000
_cell.angle_alpha   90.00
_cell.angle_beta   90.00
_cell.angle_gamma   90.00
#
_symmetry.space_group_name_H-M   'P 1'
#
loop_
_entity.id
_entity.type
_entity.pdbx_description
1 polymer ?
#
loop_
_entity_poly.entity_id
_entity_poly.type
_entity_poly.pdbx_seq_one_letter_code
_entity_poly.pdbx_strand_id
1 'polypeptide(L)'
;MALLLVCLIVHAVMAQVIPWPWWVPDLTLLGLVVAVARSPGRWLLLSGIAGLWTVLWAVRFQAPLLAGYLAVGAAVQVLGRRWDAADAKVQAILLGGAAACLTFGSLWLHNLWSVPLVGLAVIHVGMTCAALPLVRRLALP
;
A
#
# COMPACT_ATOMS: atom_id res chain seq x y z
N MET A 1 11.70 1.53 -9.19
CA MET A 1 11.25 2.94 -9.30
C MET A 1 10.13 3.07 -10.33
N ALA A 2 10.33 2.68 -11.59
CA ALA A 2 9.29 2.74 -12.63
C ALA A 2 7.95 2.08 -12.21
N LEU A 3 8.01 0.85 -11.66
CA LEU A 3 6.82 0.16 -11.16
C LEU A 3 6.05 0.98 -10.12
N LEU A 4 6.75 1.57 -9.15
CA LEU A 4 6.13 2.39 -8.11
C LEU A 4 5.41 3.57 -8.78
N LEU A 5 6.08 4.31 -9.67
CA LEU A 5 5.47 5.44 -10.37
C LEU A 5 4.22 5.05 -11.18
N VAL A 6 4.25 3.91 -11.87
CA VAL A 6 3.06 3.39 -12.56
C VAL A 6 1.93 3.11 -11.58
N CYS A 7 2.23 2.44 -10.46
CA CYS A 7 1.22 2.16 -9.45
C CYS A 7 0.65 3.45 -8.82
N LEU A 8 1.50 4.44 -8.55
CA LEU A 8 1.11 5.76 -8.05
C LEU A 8 0.13 6.47 -8.99
N ILE A 9 0.46 6.50 -10.28
CA ILE A 9 -0.38 7.15 -11.32
C ILE A 9 -1.70 6.38 -11.49
N VAL A 10 -1.65 5.05 -11.65
CA VAL A 10 -2.85 4.23 -11.84
C VAL A 10 -3.76 4.32 -10.62
N HIS A 11 -3.19 4.29 -9.41
CA HIS A 11 -3.98 4.49 -8.18
C HIS A 11 -4.72 5.83 -8.22
N ALA A 12 -4.01 6.92 -8.52
CA ALA A 12 -4.61 8.26 -8.56
C ALA A 12 -5.71 8.36 -9.63
N VAL A 13 -5.49 7.80 -10.83
CA VAL A 13 -6.50 7.77 -11.90
C VAL A 13 -7.72 6.96 -11.47
N MET A 14 -7.53 5.76 -10.92
CA MET A 14 -8.63 4.93 -10.43
C MET A 14 -9.42 5.62 -9.33
N ALA A 15 -8.74 6.30 -8.39
CA ALA A 15 -9.38 7.05 -7.31
C ALA A 15 -10.22 8.24 -7.81
N GLN A 16 -9.92 8.80 -8.98
CA GLN A 16 -10.73 9.87 -9.59
C GLN A 16 -11.90 9.36 -10.42
N VAL A 17 -11.75 8.19 -11.05
CA VAL A 17 -12.77 7.62 -11.95
C VAL A 17 -13.79 6.78 -11.20
N ILE A 18 -13.39 6.12 -10.09
CA ILE A 18 -14.26 5.25 -9.31
C ILE A 18 -14.93 6.06 -8.19
N PRO A 19 -16.26 6.16 -8.16
CA PRO A 19 -16.97 7.04 -7.22
C PRO A 19 -16.88 6.60 -5.76
N TRP A 20 -16.50 5.35 -5.51
CA TRP A 20 -16.42 4.79 -4.16
C TRP A 20 -14.95 4.45 -3.82
N PRO A 21 -14.32 5.17 -2.87
CA PRO A 21 -12.90 5.00 -2.57
C PRO A 21 -12.57 3.57 -2.08
N TRP A 22 -13.52 2.89 -1.45
CA TRP A 22 -13.37 1.52 -0.97
C TRP A 22 -13.21 0.47 -2.09
N TRP A 23 -13.60 0.80 -3.32
CA TRP A 23 -13.52 -0.08 -4.49
C TRP A 23 -12.21 0.04 -5.26
N VAL A 24 -11.35 0.97 -4.85
CA VAL A 24 -10.03 1.15 -5.43
C VAL A 24 -9.02 0.41 -4.56
N PRO A 25 -8.28 -0.58 -5.08
CA PRO A 25 -7.20 -1.20 -4.32
C PRO A 25 -6.08 -0.19 -4.05
N ASP A 26 -5.38 -0.31 -2.92
CA ASP A 26 -4.23 0.53 -2.61
C ASP A 26 -2.99 0.12 -3.44
N LEU A 27 -2.99 0.54 -4.71
CA LEU A 27 -1.90 0.24 -5.63
C LEU A 27 -0.62 0.98 -5.24
N THR A 28 -0.71 2.13 -4.58
CA THR A 28 0.45 2.87 -4.06
C THR A 28 1.20 2.01 -3.05
N LEU A 29 0.49 1.43 -2.09
CA LEU A 29 1.04 0.52 -1.09
C LEU A 29 1.63 -0.74 -1.74
N LEU A 30 0.91 -1.35 -2.68
CA LEU A 30 1.38 -2.52 -3.43
C LEU A 30 2.68 -2.22 -4.18
N GLY A 31 2.73 -1.10 -4.91
CA GLY A 31 3.92 -0.64 -5.61
C GLY A 31 5.08 -0.38 -4.65
N LEU A 32 4.80 0.17 -3.47
CA LEU A 32 5.80 0.40 -2.43
C LEU A 32 6.40 -0.92 -1.94
N VAL A 33 5.56 -1.87 -1.52
CA VAL A 33 6.01 -3.17 -0.98
C VAL A 33 6.92 -3.88 -2.00
N VAL A 34 6.50 -3.96 -3.26
CA VAL A 34 7.29 -4.60 -4.32
C VAL A 34 8.58 -3.82 -4.61
N ALA A 35 8.53 -2.48 -4.62
CA ALA A 35 9.72 -1.67 -4.89
C ALA A 35 10.75 -1.75 -3.76
N VAL A 36 10.32 -1.72 -2.49
CA VAL A 36 11.21 -1.84 -1.33
C VAL A 36 11.78 -3.25 -1.25
N ALA A 37 10.98 -4.29 -1.49
CA ALA A 37 11.47 -5.67 -1.55
C ALA A 37 12.62 -5.87 -2.54
N ARG A 38 12.57 -5.18 -3.69
CA ARG A 38 13.62 -5.24 -4.73
C ARG A 38 14.79 -4.31 -4.49
N SER A 39 14.63 -3.29 -3.66
CA SER A 39 15.64 -2.26 -3.43
C SER A 39 15.59 -1.80 -1.97
N PRO A 40 15.89 -2.70 -1.01
CA PRO A 40 15.69 -2.42 0.41
C PRO A 40 16.57 -1.27 0.91
N GLY A 41 17.72 -1.02 0.28
CA GLY A 41 18.56 0.15 0.59
C GLY A 41 17.92 1.50 0.28
N ARG A 42 16.88 1.54 -0.56
CA ARG A 42 16.17 2.77 -0.97
C ARG A 42 14.82 2.93 -0.26
N TRP A 43 14.55 2.15 0.79
CA TRP A 43 13.25 2.10 1.44
C TRP A 43 12.74 3.48 1.87
N LEU A 44 13.61 4.33 2.46
CA LEU A 44 13.22 5.65 2.96
C LEU A 44 12.75 6.56 1.83
N LEU A 45 13.49 6.58 0.71
CA LEU A 45 13.13 7.34 -0.49
C LEU A 45 11.81 6.84 -1.09
N LEU A 46 11.67 5.52 -1.28
CA LEU A 46 10.49 4.93 -1.89
C LEU A 46 9.23 5.18 -1.05
N SER A 47 9.35 5.04 0.26
CA SER A 47 8.27 5.28 1.22
C SER A 47 7.92 6.75 1.33
N GLY A 48 8.92 7.63 1.31
CA GLY A 48 8.73 9.07 1.25
C GLY A 48 7.97 9.47 -0.01
N ILE A 49 8.35 8.97 -1.18
CA ILE A 49 7.61 9.21 -2.43
C ILE A 49 6.17 8.69 -2.32
N ALA A 50 5.96 7.44 -1.92
CA ALA A 50 4.62 6.85 -1.83
C ALA A 50 3.72 7.58 -0.82
N GLY A 51 4.27 7.95 0.34
CA GLY A 51 3.56 8.68 1.38
C GLY A 51 3.26 10.12 0.97
N LEU A 52 4.24 10.85 0.45
CA LEU A 52 4.05 12.23 -0.04
C LEU A 52 3.07 12.28 -1.21
N TRP A 53 3.17 11.32 -2.14
CA TRP A 53 2.18 11.11 -3.19
C TRP A 53 0.81 11.01 -2.49
N THR A 54 0.59 10.01 -1.64
CA THR A 54 -0.71 9.79 -0.98
C THR A 54 -1.25 11.00 -0.21
N VAL A 55 -0.37 11.80 0.40
CA VAL A 55 -0.71 13.05 1.10
C VAL A 55 -1.30 14.11 0.17
N LEU A 56 -0.88 14.19 -1.10
CA LEU A 56 -1.29 15.25 -2.03
C LEU A 56 -2.78 15.23 -2.37
N TRP A 57 -3.44 14.06 -2.38
CA TRP A 57 -4.91 13.95 -2.51
C TRP A 57 -5.61 13.57 -1.22
N ALA A 58 -4.89 13.30 -0.14
CA ALA A 58 -5.53 13.06 1.15
C ALA A 58 -6.17 14.36 1.64
N VAL A 59 -7.50 14.38 1.71
CA VAL A 59 -8.27 15.53 2.23
C VAL A 59 -8.05 15.72 3.74
N ARG A 60 -7.68 14.66 4.46
CA ARG A 60 -7.41 14.69 5.90
C ARG A 60 -6.28 13.73 6.27
N PHE A 61 -5.70 13.93 7.46
CA PHE A 61 -4.78 12.98 8.12
C PHE A 61 -3.49 12.68 7.34
N GLN A 62 -2.95 13.72 6.73
CA GLN A 62 -1.71 13.67 5.93
C GLN A 62 -0.52 13.11 6.73
N ALA A 63 -0.33 13.56 7.99
CA ALA A 63 0.79 13.12 8.81
C ALA A 63 0.69 11.62 9.23
N PRO A 64 -0.45 11.12 9.74
CA PRO A 64 -0.62 9.68 9.99
C PRO A 64 -0.43 8.82 8.73
N LEU A 65 -0.92 9.26 7.57
CA LEU A 65 -0.72 8.54 6.31
C LEU A 65 0.77 8.46 5.96
N LEU A 66 1.47 9.59 5.95
CA LEU A 66 2.92 9.60 5.67
C LEU A 66 3.69 8.71 6.64
N ALA A 67 3.39 8.79 7.94
CA ALA A 67 4.00 7.94 8.96
C ALA A 67 3.71 6.45 8.72
N GLY A 68 2.47 6.11 8.33
CA GLY A 68 2.07 4.76 7.97
C GLY A 68 2.88 4.20 6.79
N TYR A 69 3.03 4.98 5.72
CA TYR A 69 3.82 4.58 4.55
C TYR A 69 5.32 4.40 4.89
N LEU A 70 5.89 5.29 5.71
CA LEU A 70 7.25 5.15 6.23
C LEU A 70 7.41 3.88 7.08
N ALA A 71 6.45 3.60 7.97
CA ALA A 71 6.44 2.41 8.82
C ALA A 71 6.35 1.12 7.99
N VAL A 72 5.51 1.09 6.96
CA VAL A 72 5.42 -0.06 6.04
C VAL A 72 6.73 -0.29 5.33
N GLY A 73 7.35 0.75 4.76
CA GLY A 73 8.64 0.60 4.09
C GLY A 73 9.75 0.12 5.02
N ALA A 74 9.80 0.64 6.24
CA ALA A 74 10.73 0.17 7.27
C ALA A 74 10.48 -1.30 7.62
N ALA A 75 9.21 -1.71 7.81
CA ALA A 75 8.85 -3.08 8.10
C ALA A 75 9.23 -4.03 6.96
N VAL A 76 8.91 -3.69 5.70
CA VAL A 76 9.31 -4.46 4.52
C VAL A 76 10.83 -4.58 4.43
N GLN A 77 11.56 -3.52 4.71
CA GLN A 77 13.02 -3.54 4.71
C GLN A 77 13.60 -4.45 5.79
N VAL A 78 13.08 -4.39 7.01
CA VAL A 78 13.56 -5.21 8.13
C VAL A 78 13.23 -6.69 7.89
N LEU A 79 12.01 -6.97 7.46
CA LEU A 79 11.52 -8.32 7.22
C LEU A 79 12.18 -8.94 5.97
N GLY A 80 12.44 -8.14 4.94
CA GLY A 80 13.18 -8.55 3.74
C GLY A 80 14.66 -8.86 3.98
N ARG A 81 15.23 -8.54 5.16
CA ARG A 81 16.55 -9.03 5.58
C ARG A 81 16.50 -10.44 6.16
N ARG A 82 15.33 -10.88 6.63
CA ARG A 82 15.13 -12.19 7.28
C ARG A 82 14.48 -13.22 6.35
N TRP A 83 13.68 -12.75 5.40
CA TRP A 83 13.00 -13.58 4.42
C TRP A 83 13.34 -13.13 3.01
N ASP A 84 13.19 -14.04 2.06
CA ASP A 84 13.30 -13.69 0.64
C ASP A 84 12.15 -12.73 0.27
N ALA A 85 12.47 -11.45 0.20
CA ALA A 85 11.51 -10.41 -0.14
C ALA A 85 11.00 -10.53 -1.59
N ALA A 86 11.66 -11.31 -2.45
CA ALA A 86 11.18 -11.59 -3.81
C ALA A 86 10.11 -12.69 -3.85
N ASP A 87 10.01 -13.51 -2.80
CA ASP A 87 9.03 -14.58 -2.67
C ASP A 87 7.59 -14.02 -2.70
N ALA A 88 6.73 -14.69 -3.47
CA ALA A 88 5.34 -14.29 -3.69
C ALA A 88 4.51 -14.26 -2.40
N LYS A 89 4.70 -15.28 -1.56
CA LYS A 89 3.98 -15.46 -0.31
C LYS A 89 4.45 -14.43 0.72
N VAL A 90 5.76 -14.16 0.78
CA VAL A 90 6.31 -13.12 1.65
C VAL A 90 5.74 -11.75 1.27
N GLN A 91 5.73 -11.40 -0.02
CA GLN A 91 5.11 -10.15 -0.48
C GLN A 91 3.62 -10.07 -0.19
N ALA A 92 2.87 -11.17 -0.34
CA ALA A 92 1.44 -11.21 -0.02
C ALA A 92 1.19 -11.00 1.48
N ILE A 93 2.00 -11.59 2.35
CA ILE A 93 1.91 -11.41 3.81
C ILE A 93 2.23 -9.96 4.19
N LEU A 94 3.32 -9.41 3.66
CA LEU A 94 3.73 -8.02 3.91
C LEU A 94 2.67 -7.03 3.43
N LEU A 95 2.14 -7.23 2.22
CA LEU A 95 1.11 -6.38 1.65
C LEU A 95 -0.20 -6.49 2.42
N GLY A 96 -0.66 -7.70 2.72
CA GLY A 96 -1.90 -7.91 3.46
C GLY A 96 -1.84 -7.32 4.86
N GLY A 97 -0.72 -7.52 5.57
CA GLY A 97 -0.49 -6.92 6.88
C GLY A 97 -0.41 -5.40 6.81
N ALA A 98 0.31 -4.84 5.84
CA ALA A 98 0.41 -3.39 5.65
C ALA A 98 -0.94 -2.76 5.30
N ALA A 99 -1.69 -3.37 4.37
CA ALA A 99 -3.01 -2.90 3.95
C ALA A 99 -3.98 -2.95 5.13
N ALA A 100 -4.04 -4.07 5.85
CA ALA A 100 -4.86 -4.19 7.06
C ALA A 100 -4.48 -3.13 8.11
N CYS A 101 -3.20 -2.97 8.42
CA CYS A 101 -2.75 -1.97 9.39
C CYS A 101 -3.13 -0.53 8.98
N LEU A 102 -2.95 -0.16 7.71
CA LEU A 102 -3.31 1.19 7.25
C LEU A 102 -4.82 1.38 7.22
N THR A 103 -5.58 0.43 6.68
CA THR A 103 -7.04 0.52 6.58
C THR A 103 -7.69 0.49 7.95
N PHE A 104 -7.45 -0.54 8.77
CA PHE A 104 -8.06 -0.64 10.10
C PHE A 104 -7.48 0.37 11.09
N GLY A 105 -6.20 0.73 10.95
CA GLY A 105 -5.60 1.82 11.72
C GLY A 105 -6.27 3.16 11.44
N SER A 106 -6.61 3.44 10.16
CA SER A 106 -7.39 4.64 9.83
C SER A 106 -8.80 4.61 10.43
N LEU A 107 -9.50 3.48 10.37
CA LEU A 107 -10.81 3.32 11.02
C LEU A 107 -10.71 3.55 12.53
N TRP A 108 -9.67 2.99 13.17
CA TRP A 108 -9.41 3.14 14.60
C TRP A 108 -9.16 4.60 14.98
N LEU A 109 -8.19 5.24 14.33
CA LEU A 109 -7.78 6.62 14.61
C LEU A 109 -8.92 7.63 14.39
N HIS A 110 -9.91 7.28 13.58
CA HIS A 110 -11.03 8.15 13.24
C HIS A 110 -12.33 7.76 13.94
N ASN A 111 -12.29 6.74 14.80
CA ASN A 111 -13.46 6.21 15.50
C ASN A 111 -14.61 5.86 14.53
N LEU A 112 -14.27 5.33 13.35
CA LEU A 112 -15.21 4.98 12.28
C LEU A 112 -15.62 3.50 12.35
N TRP A 113 -16.08 3.07 13.53
CA TRP A 113 -16.44 1.67 13.77
C TRP A 113 -17.91 1.41 13.46
N SER A 114 -18.15 0.81 12.30
CA SER A 114 -19.45 0.24 11.97
C SER A 114 -19.26 -1.06 11.17
N VAL A 115 -20.19 -2.00 11.31
CA VAL A 115 -20.15 -3.28 10.58
C VAL A 115 -20.00 -3.09 9.07
N PRO A 116 -20.73 -2.16 8.42
CA PRO A 116 -20.56 -1.92 6.98
C PRO A 116 -19.14 -1.43 6.61
N LEU A 117 -18.56 -0.50 7.39
CA LEU A 117 -17.22 0.02 7.12
C LEU A 117 -16.15 -1.05 7.33
N VAL A 118 -16.31 -1.91 8.33
CA VAL A 118 -15.42 -3.07 8.53
C VAL A 118 -15.52 -4.03 7.34
N GLY A 119 -16.73 -4.32 6.85
CA GLY A 119 -16.92 -5.13 5.65
C GLY A 119 -16.23 -4.53 4.42
N LEU A 120 -16.39 -3.22 4.18
CA LEU A 120 -15.73 -2.49 3.10
C LEU A 120 -14.20 -2.49 3.26
N ALA A 121 -13.68 -2.34 4.48
CA ALA A 121 -12.26 -2.42 4.77
C ALA A 121 -11.67 -3.80 4.44
N VAL A 122 -12.37 -4.88 4.80
CA VAL A 122 -11.96 -6.25 4.44
C VAL A 122 -11.93 -6.43 2.92
N ILE A 123 -12.96 -5.94 2.21
CA ILE A 123 -13.01 -5.99 0.74
C ILE A 123 -11.85 -5.19 0.13
N HIS A 124 -11.58 -3.99 0.63
CA HIS A 124 -10.48 -3.13 0.18
C HIS A 124 -9.10 -3.80 0.35
N VAL A 125 -8.85 -4.39 1.52
CA VAL A 125 -7.63 -5.18 1.78
C VAL A 125 -7.56 -6.38 0.83
N GLY A 126 -8.67 -7.09 0.65
CA GLY A 126 -8.77 -8.24 -0.26
C GLY A 126 -8.44 -7.87 -1.71
N MET A 127 -9.00 -6.78 -2.23
CA MET A 127 -8.71 -6.28 -3.59
C MET A 127 -7.25 -5.85 -3.74
N THR A 128 -6.69 -5.18 -2.72
CA THR A 128 -5.28 -4.78 -2.71
C THR A 128 -4.36 -6.00 -2.82
N CYS A 129 -4.64 -7.06 -2.07
CA CYS A 129 -3.92 -8.32 -2.16
C CYS A 129 -4.14 -9.04 -3.50
N ALA A 130 -5.37 -9.04 -4.02
CA ALA A 130 -5.71 -9.67 -5.30
C ALA A 130 -5.03 -9.00 -6.51
N ALA A 131 -4.63 -7.72 -6.39
CA ALA A 131 -3.87 -7.02 -7.43
C ALA A 131 -2.38 -7.44 -7.50
N LEU A 132 -1.84 -8.09 -6.45
CA LEU A 132 -0.42 -8.46 -6.37
C LEU A 132 0.07 -9.33 -7.54
N PRO A 133 -0.62 -10.41 -7.97
CA PRO A 133 -0.17 -11.23 -9.09
C PRO A 133 -0.05 -10.43 -10.40
N LEU A 134 -0.97 -9.50 -10.65
CA LEU A 134 -0.98 -8.66 -11.83
C LEU A 134 0.22 -7.69 -11.81
N VAL A 135 0.43 -6.98 -10.71
CA VAL A 135 1.53 -6.03 -10.57
C VAL A 135 2.89 -6.74 -10.58
N ARG A 136 2.99 -7.94 -9.99
CA ARG A 136 4.23 -8.74 -10.07
C ARG A 136 4.58 -9.13 -11.50
N ARG A 137 3.59 -9.45 -12.35
CA ARG A 137 3.83 -9.75 -13.78
C ARG A 137 4.37 -8.54 -14.53
N LEU A 138 3.80 -7.36 -14.28
CA LEU A 138 4.28 -6.09 -14.87
C LEU A 138 5.66 -5.66 -14.35
N ALA A 139 6.08 -6.24 -13.23
CA ALA A 139 7.34 -5.93 -12.61
C ALA A 139 8.47 -6.87 -13.09
N LEU A 140 8.19 -7.97 -13.77
CA LEU A 140 9.23 -8.82 -14.34
C LEU A 140 9.93 -8.07 -15.51
N PRO A 141 11.26 -8.19 -15.64
CA PRO A 141 12.00 -7.59 -16.75
C PRO A 141 11.59 -8.15 -18.11
#